data_AF-A0A9D1XP09-F1
#
_entry.id   AF-A0A9D1XP09-F1
#
_cell.length_a   1.000
_cell.length_b   1.000
_cell.length_c   1.000
_cell.angle_alpha   90.00
_cell.angle_beta   90.00
_cell.angle_gamma   90.00
#
_symmetry.space_group_name_H-M   'P 1'
#
loop_
_entity.id
_entity.type
_entity.pdbx_description
1 polymer ?
#
loop_
_entity_poly.entity_id
_entity_poly.type
_entity_poly.pdbx_seq_one_letter_code
_entity_poly.pdbx_strand_id
1 'polypeptide(L)'
;MSARYVVMDFETTGINKYHDDEVVQVAIINQDDEILLHELCRPKHHFSWVDAQKVHGITPAMVKNKMSFEHYLEQIISIFEDYDFIVCYNIAFEKGMLENYGIDVSKYQFRDPMKEFAPIYGEKSYRGGYKWKSLTVCAQYFGFE
;
A
#
# COMPACT_ATOMS: atom_id res chain seq x y z
N MET A 1 -8.64 -25.56 4.19
CA MET A 1 -9.10 -24.40 3.41
C MET A 1 -7.87 -23.66 2.92
N SER A 2 -7.92 -23.05 1.72
CA SER A 2 -6.85 -22.15 1.28
C SER A 2 -6.83 -20.93 2.20
N ALA A 3 -5.64 -20.35 2.46
CA ALA A 3 -5.56 -19.12 3.24
C ALA A 3 -6.22 -17.97 2.45
N ARG A 4 -7.04 -17.17 3.12
CA ARG A 4 -7.67 -15.96 2.60
C ARG A 4 -6.72 -14.78 2.78
N TYR A 5 -6.62 -13.92 1.77
CA TYR A 5 -5.75 -12.75 1.86
C TYR A 5 -6.38 -11.54 1.19
N VAL A 6 -5.89 -10.37 1.60
CA VAL A 6 -6.17 -9.11 0.92
C VAL A 6 -4.89 -8.51 0.37
N VAL A 7 -5.00 -7.81 -0.75
CA VAL A 7 -3.95 -6.95 -1.30
C VAL A 7 -4.34 -5.52 -0.97
N MET A 8 -3.42 -4.74 -0.41
CA MET A 8 -3.64 -3.34 -0.07
C MET A 8 -2.57 -2.46 -0.68
N ASP A 9 -3.00 -1.30 -1.15
CA ASP A 9 -2.13 -0.25 -1.68
C ASP A 9 -2.62 1.14 -1.24
N PHE A 10 -1.67 2.08 -1.11
CA PHE A 10 -1.94 3.48 -0.80
C PHE A 10 -1.32 4.40 -1.83
N GLU A 11 -2.06 5.44 -2.20
CA GLU A 11 -1.48 6.64 -2.77
C GLU A 11 -1.43 7.73 -1.72
N THR A 12 -0.34 8.49 -1.69
CA THR A 12 -0.02 9.42 -0.61
C THR A 12 0.45 10.77 -1.15
N THR A 13 0.53 11.76 -0.28
CA THR A 13 1.05 13.10 -0.63
C THR A 13 2.56 13.13 -0.89
N GLY A 14 3.27 12.04 -0.58
CA GLY A 14 4.71 11.89 -0.71
C GLY A 14 5.17 10.49 -0.34
N ILE A 15 6.48 10.27 -0.25
CA ILE A 15 7.10 8.94 -0.05
C ILE A 15 7.66 8.73 1.36
N ASN A 16 7.39 9.64 2.30
CA ASN A 16 7.90 9.57 3.64
C ASN A 16 6.94 8.84 4.59
N LYS A 17 7.24 7.57 4.85
CA LYS A 17 6.48 6.74 5.78
C LYS A 17 6.57 7.13 7.27
N TYR A 18 7.47 8.04 7.67
CA TYR A 18 7.71 8.38 9.08
C TYR A 18 7.32 9.82 9.46
N HIS A 19 6.94 10.66 8.50
CA HIS A 19 6.56 12.05 8.77
C HIS A 19 5.56 12.56 7.76
N ASP A 20 4.58 13.32 8.25
CA ASP A 20 3.64 14.26 7.63
C ASP A 20 2.83 13.83 6.39
N ASP A 21 3.28 12.86 5.59
CA ASP A 21 2.57 12.41 4.41
C ASP A 21 1.23 11.76 4.77
N GLU A 22 0.22 12.08 3.97
CA GLU A 22 -1.17 11.67 4.20
C GLU A 22 -1.66 10.79 3.05
N VAL A 23 -2.52 9.84 3.38
CA VAL A 23 -3.16 8.98 2.37
C VAL A 23 -4.17 9.81 1.56
N VAL A 24 -4.03 9.79 0.23
CA VAL A 24 -4.97 10.38 -0.73
C VAL A 24 -5.80 9.34 -1.47
N GLN A 25 -5.42 8.06 -1.41
CA GLN A 25 -6.24 6.92 -1.81
C GLN A 25 -5.88 5.67 -1.02
N VAL A 26 -6.90 4.87 -0.71
CA VAL A 26 -6.75 3.50 -0.22
C VAL A 26 -7.47 2.53 -1.15
N ALA A 27 -6.80 1.43 -1.49
CA ALA A 27 -7.38 0.32 -2.24
C ALA A 27 -7.12 -0.99 -1.50
N ILE A 28 -8.16 -1.82 -1.33
CA ILE A 28 -8.09 -3.16 -0.76
C ILE A 28 -8.98 -4.10 -1.58
N ILE A 29 -8.38 -5.17 -2.09
CA ILE A 29 -9.07 -6.27 -2.78
C ILE A 29 -8.78 -7.60 -2.08
N ASN A 30 -9.65 -8.60 -2.22
CA ASN A 30 -9.36 -9.96 -1.73
C ASN A 30 -8.76 -10.87 -2.82
N GLN A 31 -8.49 -12.13 -2.45
CA GLN A 31 -7.94 -13.14 -3.36
C GLN A 31 -8.84 -13.51 -4.56
N ASP A 32 -10.13 -13.14 -4.50
CA ASP A 32 -11.13 -13.41 -5.52
C ASP A 32 -11.41 -12.16 -6.38
N ASP A 33 -10.51 -11.16 -6.34
CA ASP A 33 -10.58 -9.87 -7.02
C ASP A 33 -11.77 -8.98 -6.60
N GLU A 34 -12.43 -9.29 -5.48
CA GLU A 34 -13.51 -8.45 -4.95
C GLU A 34 -12.95 -7.18 -4.30
N ILE A 35 -13.51 -6.04 -4.68
CA ILE A 35 -13.16 -4.74 -4.09
C ILE A 35 -13.81 -4.62 -2.71
N LEU A 36 -12.99 -4.61 -1.67
CA LEU A 36 -13.44 -4.43 -0.28
C LEU A 36 -13.44 -2.96 0.15
N LEU A 37 -12.50 -2.18 -0.39
CA LEU A 37 -12.40 -0.74 -0.18
C LEU A 37 -11.65 -0.10 -1.36
N HIS A 38 -12.20 0.96 -1.95
CA HIS A 38 -11.48 1.74 -2.98
C HIS A 38 -11.94 3.19 -2.91
N GLU A 39 -11.24 3.99 -2.11
CA GLU A 39 -11.68 5.34 -1.79
C GLU A 39 -10.58 6.37 -1.92
N LEU A 40 -10.97 7.55 -2.41
CA LEU A 40 -10.15 8.75 -2.36
C LEU A 40 -10.28 9.40 -0.98
N CYS A 41 -9.17 9.90 -0.46
CA CYS A 41 -9.08 10.46 0.88
C CYS A 41 -8.66 11.93 0.82
N ARG A 42 -9.34 12.79 1.57
CA ARG A 42 -8.97 14.20 1.71
C ARG A 42 -7.88 14.35 2.78
N PRO A 43 -6.66 14.79 2.42
CA PRO A 43 -5.64 15.13 3.41
C PRO A 43 -6.05 16.35 4.24
N LYS A 44 -5.58 16.40 5.48
CA LYS A 44 -5.87 17.46 6.47
C LYS A 44 -4.79 18.52 6.52
N HIS A 45 -3.54 18.17 6.25
CA HIS A 45 -2.36 19.04 6.43
C HIS A 45 -1.67 19.40 5.11
N HIS A 46 -1.83 18.58 4.07
CA HIS A 46 -1.28 18.82 2.75
C HIS A 46 -2.33 19.35 1.77
N PHE A 47 -2.00 20.45 1.09
CA PHE A 47 -2.86 21.07 0.09
C PHE A 47 -2.34 20.91 -1.36
N SER A 48 -1.13 20.36 -1.52
CA SER A 48 -0.51 20.05 -2.81
C SER A 48 0.55 18.96 -2.65
N TRP A 49 0.70 18.10 -3.65
CA TRP A 49 1.68 17.00 -3.70
C TRP A 49 2.16 16.80 -5.13
N VAL A 50 2.82 17.81 -5.69
CA VAL A 50 3.10 17.87 -7.14
C VAL A 50 3.90 16.67 -7.64
N ASP A 51 4.87 16.18 -6.85
CA ASP A 51 5.71 15.06 -7.27
C ASP A 51 4.99 13.72 -7.15
N ALA A 52 4.22 13.48 -6.09
CA ALA A 52 3.38 12.29 -5.98
C ALA A 52 2.27 12.29 -7.04
N GLN A 53 1.64 13.45 -7.27
CA GLN A 53 0.62 13.62 -8.31
C GLN A 53 1.14 13.27 -9.71
N LYS A 54 2.42 13.52 -10.03
CA LYS A 54 2.99 13.10 -11.31
C LYS A 54 3.04 11.58 -11.46
N VAL A 55 3.09 10.84 -10.36
CA VAL A 55 3.14 9.38 -10.33
C VAL A 55 1.73 8.80 -10.43
N HIS A 56 0.83 9.16 -9.52
CA HIS A 56 -0.48 8.52 -9.38
C HIS A 56 -1.64 9.33 -9.98
N GLY A 57 -1.41 10.58 -10.42
CA GLY A 57 -2.39 11.42 -11.12
C GLY A 57 -3.52 12.02 -10.25
N ILE A 58 -3.59 11.69 -8.96
CA ILE A 58 -4.65 12.20 -8.05
C ILE A 58 -4.38 13.66 -7.73
N THR A 59 -5.32 14.53 -8.05
CA THR A 59 -5.20 15.98 -7.84
C THR A 59 -5.90 16.43 -6.55
N PRO A 60 -5.53 17.57 -5.96
CA PRO A 60 -6.28 18.16 -4.84
C PRO A 60 -7.77 18.35 -5.12
N ALA A 61 -8.13 18.66 -6.37
CA ALA A 61 -9.52 18.84 -6.77
C ALA A 61 -10.34 17.55 -6.72
N MET A 62 -9.72 16.38 -6.93
CA MET A 62 -10.39 15.07 -6.87
C MET A 62 -10.75 14.68 -5.43
N VAL A 63 -9.93 15.09 -4.46
CA VAL A 63 -10.11 14.70 -3.05
C VAL A 63 -10.81 15.76 -2.19
N LYS A 64 -11.00 16.98 -2.70
CA LYS A 64 -11.48 18.15 -1.91
C LYS A 64 -12.76 17.93 -1.08
N ASN A 65 -13.67 17.07 -1.56
CA ASN A 65 -14.96 16.79 -0.94
C ASN A 65 -15.07 15.34 -0.40
N LYS A 66 -13.94 14.64 -0.29
CA LYS A 66 -13.89 13.26 0.19
C LYS A 66 -13.73 13.22 1.70
N MET A 67 -14.02 12.06 2.28
CA MET A 67 -13.70 11.78 3.68
C MET A 67 -12.18 11.69 3.87
N SER A 68 -11.69 11.93 5.08
CA SER A 68 -10.28 11.70 5.39
C SER A 68 -10.03 10.20 5.60
N PHE A 69 -8.78 9.76 5.50
CA PHE A 69 -8.42 8.35 5.65
C PHE A 69 -8.88 7.76 6.99
N GLU A 70 -8.89 8.55 8.06
CA GLU A 70 -9.33 8.12 9.39
C GLU A 70 -10.77 7.63 9.44
N HIS A 71 -11.62 8.09 8.52
CA HIS A 71 -13.00 7.63 8.40
C HIS A 71 -13.08 6.13 8.08
N TYR A 72 -12.08 5.58 7.40
CA TYR A 72 -12.07 4.19 6.95
C TYR A 72 -11.30 3.25 7.88
N LEU A 73 -10.71 3.73 8.99
CA LEU A 73 -9.86 2.90 9.86
C LEU A 73 -10.63 1.72 10.46
N GLU A 74 -11.87 1.93 10.91
CA GLU A 74 -12.70 0.84 11.46
C GLU A 74 -12.97 -0.25 10.41
N GLN A 75 -13.27 0.15 9.17
CA GLN A 75 -13.47 -0.79 8.06
C GLN A 75 -12.17 -1.54 7.72
N ILE A 76 -11.03 -0.84 7.67
CA ILE A 76 -9.71 -1.45 7.40
C ILE A 76 -9.37 -2.48 8.48
N ILE A 77 -9.56 -2.13 9.76
CA ILE A 77 -9.35 -3.06 10.88
C ILE A 77 -10.25 -4.28 10.75
N SER A 78 -11.55 -4.08 10.47
CA SER A 78 -12.49 -5.19 10.27
C SER A 78 -12.08 -6.10 9.11
N ILE A 79 -11.53 -5.56 8.02
CA ILE A 79 -10.99 -6.35 6.92
C ILE A 79 -9.75 -7.13 7.40
N PHE A 80 -8.79 -6.49 8.07
CA PHE A 80 -7.58 -7.17 8.53
C PHE A 80 -7.86 -8.28 9.55
N GLU A 81 -8.94 -8.17 10.33
CA GLU A 81 -9.38 -9.20 11.28
C GLU A 81 -10.11 -10.39 10.62
N ASP A 82 -10.70 -10.21 9.44
CA ASP A 82 -11.39 -11.29 8.71
C ASP A 82 -10.42 -12.13 7.85
N TYR A 83 -9.28 -11.58 7.43
CA TYR A 83 -8.37 -12.26 6.49
C TYR A 83 -7.10 -12.79 7.19
N ASP A 84 -6.51 -13.86 6.65
CA ASP A 84 -5.37 -14.52 7.30
C ASP A 84 -4.07 -13.70 7.17
N PHE A 85 -3.89 -12.97 6.06
CA PHE A 85 -2.76 -12.06 5.87
C PHE A 85 -3.03 -10.95 4.85
N ILE A 86 -2.22 -9.90 4.93
CA ILE A 86 -2.24 -8.73 4.05
C ILE A 86 -1.02 -8.75 3.11
N VAL A 87 -1.22 -8.45 1.84
CA VAL A 87 -0.16 -8.35 0.83
C VAL A 87 0.02 -6.89 0.45
N CYS A 88 1.24 -6.37 0.59
CA CYS A 88 1.61 -5.02 0.16
C CYS A 88 2.96 -5.07 -0.56
N TYR A 89 3.09 -4.38 -1.70
CA TYR A 89 4.35 -4.31 -2.41
C TYR A 89 5.24 -3.26 -1.77
N ASN A 90 6.40 -3.64 -1.21
CA ASN A 90 7.22 -2.76 -0.37
C ASN A 90 6.53 -2.37 0.95
N ILE A 91 5.98 -3.38 1.63
CA ILE A 91 5.30 -3.36 2.94
C ILE A 91 5.81 -2.37 3.99
N ALA A 92 7.11 -2.05 3.96
CA ALA A 92 7.72 -1.14 4.91
C ALA A 92 7.11 0.26 4.83
N PHE A 93 6.60 0.65 3.67
CA PHE A 93 5.88 1.91 3.44
C PHE A 93 4.48 1.86 4.04
N GLU A 94 3.66 0.88 3.65
CA GLU A 94 2.26 0.77 4.11
C GLU A 94 2.19 0.59 5.63
N LYS A 95 3.12 -0.16 6.22
CA LYS A 95 3.19 -0.29 7.68
C LYS A 95 3.44 1.04 8.38
N GLY A 96 4.39 1.85 7.89
CA GLY A 96 4.65 3.16 8.48
C GLY A 96 3.45 4.09 8.37
N MET A 97 2.74 4.06 7.23
CA MET A 97 1.49 4.81 7.06
C MET A 97 0.42 4.36 8.07
N LEU A 98 0.16 3.04 8.18
CA LEU A 98 -0.79 2.50 9.16
C LEU A 98 -0.43 2.87 10.60
N GLU A 99 0.85 2.79 10.97
CA GLU A 99 1.36 3.17 12.30
C GLU A 99 1.15 4.66 12.57
N ASN A 100 1.34 5.54 11.57
CA ASN A 100 1.07 6.99 11.70
C ASN A 100 -0.42 7.29 11.98
N TYR A 101 -1.32 6.42 11.52
CA TYR A 101 -2.76 6.49 11.84
C TYR A 101 -3.16 5.69 13.09
N GLY A 102 -2.19 5.20 13.87
CA GLY A 102 -2.41 4.53 15.15
C GLY A 102 -2.80 3.05 15.05
N ILE A 103 -2.65 2.42 13.88
CA ILE A 103 -2.89 0.99 13.72
C ILE A 103 -1.66 0.22 14.21
N ASP A 104 -1.88 -0.69 15.17
CA ASP A 104 -0.86 -1.62 15.64
C ASP A 104 -0.66 -2.76 14.63
N VAL A 105 0.25 -2.53 13.67
CA VAL A 105 0.57 -3.47 12.60
C VAL A 105 1.21 -4.77 13.08
N SER A 106 1.62 -4.87 14.35
CA SER A 106 2.20 -6.09 14.92
C SER A 106 1.15 -7.19 15.13
N LYS A 107 -0.14 -6.82 15.15
CA LYS A 107 -1.27 -7.76 15.30
C LYS A 107 -1.56 -8.58 14.05
N TYR A 108 -1.11 -8.13 12.89
CA TYR A 108 -1.49 -8.70 11.61
C TYR A 108 -0.31 -9.36 10.90
N GLN A 109 -0.59 -10.41 10.14
CA GLN A 109 0.40 -11.04 9.28
C GLN A 109 0.43 -10.34 7.94
N PHE A 110 1.64 -10.01 7.47
CA PHE A 110 1.81 -9.39 6.17
C PHE A 110 2.83 -10.14 5.32
N ARG A 111 2.69 -10.04 4.00
CA ARG A 111 3.62 -10.54 2.99
C ARG A 111 4.05 -9.42 2.06
N ASP A 112 5.30 -9.53 1.59
CA ASP A 112 5.94 -8.50 0.77
C ASP A 112 6.47 -9.14 -0.52
N PRO A 113 5.68 -9.11 -1.60
CA PRO A 113 6.08 -9.69 -2.88
C PRO A 113 7.41 -9.14 -3.39
N MET A 114 7.79 -7.90 -3.04
CA MET A 114 9.09 -7.32 -3.44
C MET A 114 10.27 -8.13 -2.88
N LYS A 115 10.17 -8.56 -1.62
CA LYS A 115 11.22 -9.35 -0.95
C LYS A 115 11.18 -10.81 -1.38
N GLU A 116 9.99 -11.37 -1.54
CA GLU A 116 9.78 -12.74 -2.00
C GLU A 116 10.25 -12.93 -3.45
N PHE A 117 10.08 -11.90 -4.29
CA PHE A 117 10.48 -11.92 -5.69
C PHE A 117 11.98 -11.70 -5.91
N ALA A 118 12.66 -10.92 -5.06
CA ALA A 118 14.09 -10.65 -5.22
C ALA A 118 14.98 -11.90 -5.46
N PRO A 119 14.86 -13.00 -4.68
CA PRO A 119 15.61 -14.23 -4.96
C PRO A 119 15.16 -14.97 -6.23
N ILE A 120 13.89 -14.84 -6.64
CA ILE A 120 13.37 -15.42 -7.89
C ILE A 120 14.00 -14.72 -9.10
N TYR A 121 14.08 -13.38 -9.06
CA TYR A 121 14.73 -12.62 -10.12
C TYR A 121 16.24 -12.88 -10.18
N GLY A 122 16.90 -13.08 -9.03
CA GLY A 122 18.28 -13.57 -8.97
C GLY A 122 19.40 -12.53 -9.17
N GLU A 123 19.09 -11.24 -9.28
CA GLU A 123 20.12 -10.18 -9.38
C GLU A 123 20.79 -9.95 -8.02
N LYS A 124 22.10 -10.16 -7.95
CA LYS A 124 22.88 -9.95 -6.72
C LYS A 124 22.98 -8.47 -6.37
N SER A 125 22.79 -8.16 -5.09
CA SER A 125 23.05 -6.84 -4.53
C SER A 125 24.53 -6.68 -4.17
N TYR A 126 25.08 -5.48 -4.35
CA TYR A 126 26.45 -5.14 -3.93
C TYR A 126 26.66 -5.23 -2.41
N ARG A 127 25.57 -5.20 -1.63
CA ARG A 127 25.57 -5.35 -0.16
C ARG A 127 25.39 -6.79 0.30
N GLY A 128 25.40 -7.77 -0.61
CA GLY A 128 25.02 -9.15 -0.35
C GLY A 128 23.51 -9.39 -0.49
N GLY A 129 23.13 -10.65 -0.72
CA GLY A 129 21.76 -11.04 -1.03
C GLY A 129 21.30 -10.64 -2.43
N TYR A 130 19.99 -10.51 -2.61
CA TYR A 130 19.35 -10.15 -3.88
C TYR A 130 18.84 -8.72 -3.87
N LYS A 131 18.95 -8.04 -5.01
CA LYS A 131 18.45 -6.68 -5.20
C LYS A 131 16.92 -6.72 -5.35
N TRP A 132 16.24 -5.92 -4.53
CA TRP A 132 14.80 -5.71 -4.65
C TRP A 132 14.44 -5.06 -5.99
N LYS A 133 13.28 -5.41 -6.51
CA LYS A 133 12.78 -4.95 -7.82
C LYS A 133 11.53 -4.11 -7.67
N SER A 134 11.32 -3.17 -8.58
CA SER A 134 10.06 -2.44 -8.66
C SER A 134 8.92 -3.39 -9.05
N LEU A 135 7.69 -3.01 -8.71
CA LEU A 135 6.49 -3.76 -9.09
C LEU A 135 6.42 -3.96 -10.60
N THR A 136 6.73 -2.93 -11.39
CA THR A 136 6.80 -3.02 -12.85
C THR A 136 7.73 -4.14 -13.33
N VAL A 137 8.94 -4.26 -12.76
CA VAL A 137 9.88 -5.32 -13.15
C VAL A 137 9.37 -6.70 -12.73
N CYS A 138 8.72 -6.80 -11.56
CA CYS A 138 8.07 -8.03 -11.11
C CYS A 138 6.92 -8.46 -12.05
N ALA A 139 6.01 -7.53 -12.34
CA ALA A 139 4.87 -7.74 -13.24
C ALA A 139 5.34 -8.20 -14.63
N GLN A 140 6.32 -7.50 -15.22
CA GLN A 140 6.91 -7.86 -16.51
C GLN A 140 7.55 -9.25 -16.50
N TYR A 141 8.23 -9.62 -15.42
CA TYR A 141 8.84 -10.95 -15.29
C TYR A 141 7.80 -12.08 -15.37
N PHE A 142 6.60 -11.86 -14.82
CA PHE A 142 5.49 -12.82 -14.86
C PHE A 142 4.55 -12.63 -16.06
N GLY A 143 4.89 -11.73 -17.00
CA GLY A 143 4.13 -11.53 -18.24
C GLY A 143 2.88 -10.65 -18.10
N PHE A 144 2.81 -9.81 -17.06
CA PHE A 144 1.81 -8.76 -16.93
C PHE A 144 2.31 -7.46 -17.58
N GLU A 145 1.41 -6.75 -18.28
CA GLU A 145 1.67 -5.45 -18.93
C GLU A 145 1.30 -4.26 -18.04
#